data_AF-A0A1H7EBW5-F1
#
_entry.id   AF-A0A1H7EBW5-F1
#
_cell.length_a   1.000
_cell.length_b   1.000
_cell.length_c   1.000
_cell.angle_alpha   90.00
_cell.angle_beta   90.00
_cell.angle_gamma   90.00
#
_symmetry.space_group_name_H-M   'P 1'
#
loop_
_entity.id
_entity.type
_entity.pdbx_description
1 polymer ?
#
loop_
_entity_poly.entity_id
_entity_poly.type
_entity_poly.pdbx_seq_one_letter_code
_entity_poly.pdbx_strand_id
1 'polypeptide(L)'
;MADSSSSSSRAAHAGAQFKPFAWNLLEGLDHRARQRAAFLNDARDVIDGAHTLMQLLAWDEERGDAVGSLLDATHRASLQRLVIASLGMLHADIEVQCEALSAPRP
;
A
#
# COMPACT_ATOMS: atom_id res chain seq x y z
N MET A 1 28.28 -1.23 -45.57
CA MET A 1 27.12 -0.53 -44.98
C MET A 1 26.44 -1.53 -44.07
N ALA A 2 26.53 -1.30 -42.76
CA ALA A 2 26.01 -2.18 -41.73
C ALA A 2 24.79 -1.50 -41.11
N ASP A 3 23.62 -2.13 -41.21
CA ASP A 3 22.47 -1.81 -40.37
C ASP A 3 22.09 -3.08 -39.61
N SER A 4 22.86 -3.33 -38.54
CA SER A 4 22.45 -4.25 -37.49
C SER A 4 21.39 -3.53 -36.65
N SER A 5 20.12 -3.71 -37.00
CA SER A 5 19.00 -3.40 -36.11
C SER A 5 19.04 -4.33 -34.90
N SER A 6 19.96 -4.06 -33.97
CA SER A 6 19.97 -4.70 -32.66
C SER A 6 18.88 -4.04 -31.83
N SER A 7 17.66 -4.56 -32.01
CA SER A 7 16.57 -4.47 -31.04
C SER A 7 16.99 -5.23 -29.79
N SER A 8 17.94 -4.68 -29.03
CA SER A 8 18.19 -5.11 -27.68
C SER A 8 17.08 -4.51 -26.84
N SER A 9 16.02 -5.29 -26.68
CA SER A 9 14.99 -5.09 -25.68
C SER A 9 15.69 -4.66 -24.39
N ARG A 10 15.56 -3.38 -24.04
CA ARG A 10 15.50 -3.00 -22.64
C ARG A 10 14.33 -3.83 -22.14
N ALA A 11 14.59 -5.04 -21.65
CA ALA A 11 13.71 -5.74 -20.78
C ALA A 11 13.48 -4.72 -19.68
N ALA A 12 12.38 -3.97 -19.83
CA ALA A 12 11.93 -2.98 -18.90
C ALA A 12 11.92 -3.78 -17.61
N HIS A 13 12.88 -3.47 -16.74
CA HIS A 13 12.91 -4.04 -15.42
C HIS A 13 11.57 -3.59 -14.86
N ALA A 14 10.58 -4.47 -14.94
CA ALA A 14 9.22 -4.23 -14.53
C ALA A 14 9.28 -4.20 -13.01
N GLY A 15 9.86 -3.12 -12.49
CA GLY A 15 10.02 -2.90 -11.09
C GLY A 15 8.63 -2.89 -10.49
N ALA A 16 8.51 -3.50 -9.31
CA ALA A 16 7.32 -3.36 -8.50
C ALA A 16 7.00 -1.87 -8.34
N GLN A 17 5.80 -1.49 -8.74
CA GLN A 17 5.30 -0.12 -8.67
C GLN A 17 4.06 -0.11 -7.80
N PHE A 18 3.86 0.98 -7.06
CA PHE A 18 2.60 1.17 -6.37
C PHE A 18 1.48 1.27 -7.41
N LYS A 19 0.46 0.44 -7.27
CA LYS A 19 -0.69 0.39 -8.17
C LYS A 19 -1.96 0.44 -7.33
N PRO A 20 -2.74 1.54 -7.37
CA PRO A 20 -3.92 1.70 -6.52
C PRO A 20 -4.99 0.63 -6.75
N PHE A 21 -5.07 0.07 -7.97
CA PHE A 21 -6.14 -0.86 -8.37
C PHE A 21 -5.65 -2.22 -8.82
N ALA A 22 -4.33 -2.47 -8.83
CA ALA A 22 -3.76 -3.72 -9.33
C ALA A 22 -2.71 -4.29 -8.37
N TRP A 23 -2.59 -5.61 -8.36
CA TRP A 23 -1.58 -6.30 -7.57
C TRP A 23 -0.26 -6.36 -8.34
N ASN A 24 0.85 -6.26 -7.63
CA ASN A 24 2.13 -6.68 -8.17
C ASN A 24 2.18 -8.22 -8.14
N LEU A 25 2.28 -8.83 -9.33
CA LEU A 25 2.49 -10.27 -9.45
C LEU A 25 3.88 -10.62 -8.90
N LEU A 26 3.95 -11.63 -8.04
CA LEU A 26 5.19 -12.06 -7.39
C LEU A 26 5.96 -13.11 -8.20
N GLU A 27 5.28 -13.74 -9.16
CA GLU A 27 5.81 -14.81 -10.00
C GLU A 27 6.88 -14.27 -10.96
N GLY A 28 7.98 -15.01 -11.11
CA GLY A 28 9.10 -14.62 -11.97
C GLY A 28 9.97 -13.48 -11.44
N LEU A 29 9.64 -12.86 -10.31
CA LEU A 29 10.47 -11.81 -9.70
C LEU A 29 11.68 -12.40 -8.96
N ASP A 30 12.82 -11.70 -9.04
CA ASP A 30 13.96 -11.96 -8.17
C ASP A 30 13.64 -11.67 -6.69
N HIS A 31 14.51 -12.08 -5.77
CA HIS A 31 14.25 -11.97 -4.34
C HIS A 31 13.96 -10.52 -3.89
N ARG A 32 14.76 -9.55 -4.37
CA ARG A 32 14.64 -8.14 -3.97
C ARG A 32 13.40 -7.49 -4.58
N ALA A 33 13.09 -7.79 -5.84
CA ALA A 33 11.90 -7.32 -6.53
C ALA A 33 10.64 -7.92 -5.91
N ARG A 34 10.67 -9.19 -5.50
CA ARG A 34 9.56 -9.86 -4.81
C ARG A 34 9.28 -9.25 -3.44
N GLN A 35 10.31 -8.98 -2.63
CA GLN A 35 10.16 -8.29 -1.35
C GLN A 35 9.53 -6.91 -1.53
N ARG A 36 10.00 -6.14 -2.53
CA ARG A 36 9.42 -4.83 -2.84
C ARG A 36 7.97 -4.92 -3.31
N ALA A 37 7.64 -5.92 -4.14
CA ALA A 37 6.28 -6.15 -4.60
C ALA A 37 5.32 -6.54 -3.47
N ALA A 38 5.75 -7.40 -2.55
CA ALA A 38 4.99 -7.77 -1.37
C ALA A 38 4.70 -6.54 -0.49
N PHE A 39 5.74 -5.78 -0.15
CA PHE A 39 5.60 -4.53 0.61
C PHE A 39 4.60 -3.56 -0.03
N LEU A 40 4.66 -3.36 -1.36
CA LEU A 40 3.76 -2.46 -2.06
C LEU A 40 2.30 -2.95 -2.09
N ASN A 41 2.08 -4.27 -2.13
CA ASN A 41 0.74 -4.84 -2.01
C ASN A 41 0.21 -4.67 -0.59
N ASP A 42 1.02 -4.96 0.43
CA ASP A 42 0.65 -4.79 1.84
C ASP A 42 0.33 -3.33 2.17
N ALA A 43 1.16 -2.39 1.68
CA ALA A 43 0.94 -0.96 1.84
C ALA A 43 -0.38 -0.51 1.23
N ARG A 44 -0.74 -1.05 0.06
CA ARG A 44 -2.03 -0.78 -0.58
C ARG A 44 -3.17 -1.30 0.28
N ASP A 45 -3.11 -2.54 0.74
CA ASP A 45 -4.18 -3.16 1.54
C ASP A 45 -4.43 -2.38 2.85
N VAL A 46 -3.36 -1.89 3.48
CA VAL A 46 -3.47 -1.02 4.67
C VAL A 46 -4.16 0.30 4.34
N ILE A 47 -3.81 0.96 3.23
CA ILE A 47 -4.43 2.23 2.81
C ILE A 47 -5.92 2.02 2.47
N ASP A 48 -6.23 1.00 1.66
CA ASP A 48 -7.59 0.69 1.23
C ASP A 48 -8.47 0.29 2.43
N GLY A 49 -7.93 -0.49 3.36
CA GLY A 49 -8.57 -0.85 4.62
C GLY A 49 -8.83 0.36 5.52
N ALA A 50 -7.83 1.21 5.72
CA ALA A 50 -7.97 2.43 6.51
C ALA A 50 -9.03 3.37 5.92
N HIS A 51 -9.02 3.56 4.60
CA HIS A 51 -10.02 4.37 3.91
C HIS A 51 -11.43 3.81 4.09
N THR A 52 -11.61 2.50 3.93
CA THR A 52 -12.89 1.82 4.13
C THR A 52 -13.42 2.02 5.55
N LEU A 53 -12.56 1.90 6.57
CA LEU A 53 -12.95 2.12 7.96
C LEU A 53 -13.33 3.57 8.24
N MET A 54 -12.62 4.54 7.67
CA MET A 54 -12.98 5.96 7.78
C MET A 54 -14.34 6.25 7.12
N GLN A 55 -14.62 5.65 5.96
CA GLN A 55 -15.93 5.76 5.31
C GLN A 55 -17.05 5.13 6.15
N LEU A 56 -16.81 3.98 6.78
CA LEU A 56 -17.77 3.37 7.69
C LEU A 56 -18.10 4.27 8.87
N LEU A 57 -17.07 4.91 9.47
CA LEU A 57 -17.25 5.84 10.59
C LEU A 57 -18.06 7.08 10.19
N ALA A 58 -17.78 7.65 9.02
CA ALA A 58 -18.53 8.79 8.48
C ALA A 58 -19.99 8.42 8.18
N TRP A 59 -20.20 7.28 7.52
CA TRP A 59 -21.53 6.76 7.24
C TRP A 59 -22.35 6.50 8.50
N ASP A 60 -21.74 5.93 9.54
CA ASP A 60 -22.41 5.68 10.83
C ASP A 60 -22.78 6.99 11.54
N GLU A 61 -21.95 8.03 11.43
CA GLU A 61 -22.23 9.37 11.96
C GLU A 61 -23.43 10.03 11.25
N GLU A 62 -23.44 10.02 9.91
CA GLU A 62 -24.55 10.52 9.10
C GLU A 62 -25.87 9.78 9.40
N ARG A 63 -25.80 8.49 9.72
CA ARG A 63 -26.96 7.70 10.14
C ARG A 63 -27.42 7.99 11.56
N GLY A 64 -26.50 8.31 12.46
CA GLY A 64 -26.77 8.66 13.85
C GLY A 64 -27.84 9.73 13.97
N ASP A 65 -27.80 10.72 13.08
CA ASP A 65 -28.73 11.84 13.04
C ASP A 65 -30.14 11.47 12.57
N ALA A 66 -30.30 10.36 11.83
CA ALA A 66 -31.56 10.00 11.17
C ALA A 66 -32.23 8.74 11.75
N VAL A 67 -31.44 7.70 12.04
CA VAL A 67 -31.93 6.34 12.37
C VAL A 67 -31.23 5.77 13.61
N GLY A 68 -30.31 6.54 14.22
CA GLY A 68 -29.48 6.10 15.33
C GLY A 68 -28.18 5.41 14.88
N SER A 69 -27.17 5.51 15.74
CA SER A 69 -25.83 4.99 15.51
C SER A 69 -25.80 3.46 15.61
N LEU A 70 -25.14 2.80 14.66
CA LEU A 70 -24.87 1.35 14.74
C LEU A 70 -23.64 1.08 15.61
N LEU A 71 -22.66 1.98 15.56
CA LEU A 71 -21.45 1.90 16.37
C LEU A 71 -21.65 2.68 17.67
N ASP A 72 -21.26 2.08 18.79
CA ASP A 72 -21.18 2.80 20.05
C ASP A 72 -19.84 3.54 20.17
N ALA A 73 -19.67 4.29 21.26
CA ALA A 73 -18.43 5.04 21.50
C ALA A 73 -17.19 4.14 21.59
N THR A 74 -17.34 2.90 22.06
CA THR A 74 -16.23 1.94 22.19
C THR A 74 -15.81 1.40 20.83
N HIS A 75 -16.78 1.04 19.99
CA HIS A 75 -16.55 0.61 18.61
C HIS A 75 -15.87 1.72 17.81
N ARG A 76 -16.40 2.95 17.87
CA ARG A 76 -15.85 4.12 17.19
C ARG A 76 -14.40 4.39 17.59
N ALA A 77 -14.13 4.44 18.90
CA ALA A 77 -12.78 4.68 19.39
C ALA A 77 -11.81 3.55 19.03
N SER A 78 -12.29 2.30 19.00
CA SER A 78 -11.46 1.15 18.61
C SER A 78 -11.09 1.18 17.13
N LEU A 79 -12.04 1.49 16.26
CA LEU A 79 -11.78 1.65 14.82
C LEU A 79 -10.85 2.81 14.52
N GLN A 80 -11.03 3.96 15.18
CA GLN A 80 -10.14 5.12 15.04
C GLN A 80 -8.71 4.77 15.45
N ARG A 81 -8.52 4.10 16.60
CA ARG A 81 -7.20 3.65 17.04
C ARG A 81 -6.59 2.63 16.08
N LEU A 82 -7.38 1.71 15.56
CA LEU A 82 -6.92 0.74 14.56
C LEU A 82 -6.40 1.45 13.31
N VAL A 83 -7.16 2.40 12.76
CA VAL A 83 -6.74 3.19 11.59
C VAL A 83 -5.42 3.93 11.88
N ILE A 84 -5.33 4.62 13.02
CA ILE A 84 -4.12 5.35 13.43
C ILE A 84 -2.93 4.39 13.56
N ALA A 85 -3.11 3.26 14.21
CA ALA A 85 -2.05 2.28 14.42
C ALA A 85 -1.59 1.66 13.09
N SER A 86 -2.52 1.23 12.23
CA SER A 86 -2.20 0.65 10.92
C SER A 86 -1.45 1.63 10.01
N LEU A 87 -1.90 2.88 9.94
CA LEU A 87 -1.22 3.92 9.16
C LEU A 87 0.14 4.30 9.76
N GLY A 88 0.25 4.34 11.09
CA GLY A 88 1.51 4.60 11.79
C GLY A 88 2.55 3.49 11.57
N MET A 89 2.14 2.23 11.59
CA MET A 89 3.01 1.09 11.26
C MET A 89 3.47 1.13 9.80
N LEU A 90 2.55 1.37 8.87
CA LEU A 90 2.90 1.52 7.46
C LEU A 90 3.89 2.68 7.24
N HIS A 91 3.69 3.81 7.93
CA HIS A 91 4.61 4.93 7.88
C HIS A 91 6.03 4.53 8.32
N ALA A 92 6.17 3.84 9.46
CA ALA A 92 7.45 3.35 9.93
C ALA A 92 8.12 2.39 8.91
N ASP A 93 7.35 1.49 8.29
CA ASP A 93 7.89 0.60 7.26
C ASP A 93 8.34 1.37 6.01
N ILE A 94 7.62 2.42 5.61
CA ILE A 94 8.02 3.32 4.52
C ILE A 94 9.36 4.01 4.85
N GLU A 95 9.53 4.50 6.08
CA GLU A 95 10.79 5.11 6.53
C GLU A 95 11.96 4.13 6.38
N VAL A 96 11.80 2.89 6.84
CA VAL A 96 12.82 1.82 6.69
C VAL A 96 13.15 1.57 5.20
N GLN A 97 12.16 1.53 4.32
CA GLN A 97 12.40 1.35 2.88
C GLN A 97 13.15 2.55 2.27
N CYS A 98 12.86 3.78 2.70
CA CYS A 98 13.54 4.99 2.23
C CYS A 98 15.01 5.02 2.68
N GLU A 99 15.30 4.63 3.92
CA GLU A 99 16.66 4.48 4.44
C GLU A 99 17.45 3.44 3.64
N ALA A 100 16.85 2.29 3.36
CA ALA A 100 17.48 1.24 2.56
C ALA A 100 17.80 1.67 1.11
N LEU A 101 17.03 2.62 0.55
CA LEU A 101 17.31 3.23 -0.76
C LEU A 101 18.43 4.27 -0.72
N SER A 102 18.62 4.92 0.43
CA SER A 102 19.59 5.99 0.65
C SER A 102 20.97 5.46 1.07
N ALA A 103 21.06 4.20 1.49
CA ALA A 103 22.31 3.56 1.83
C ALA A 103 23.25 3.44 0.60
N PRO A 104 24.54 3.77 0.73
CA PRO A 104 25.50 3.64 -0.37
C PRO A 104 25.58 2.17 -0.81
N ARG A 105 25.48 1.94 -2.13
CA ARG A 105 25.78 0.62 -2.70
C ARG A 105 27.26 0.28 -2.40
N PRO A 106 27.56 -0.95 -1.94
CA PRO A 106 28.94 -1.40 -1.81
C PRO A 106 29.65 -1.48 -3.16
#